data_AF-A0AAW7Z9A3-F1
#
_entry.id   AF-A0AAW7Z9A3-F1
#
_cell.length_a   1.000
_cell.length_b   1.000
_cell.length_c   1.000
_cell.angle_alpha   90.00
_cell.angle_beta   90.00
_cell.angle_gamma   90.00
#
_symmetry.space_group_name_H-M   'P 1'
#
loop_
_entity.id
_entity.type
_entity.pdbx_description
1 polymer ?
#
loop_
_entity_poly.entity_id
_entity_poly.type
_entity_poly.pdbx_seq_one_letter_code
_entity_poly.pdbx_strand_id
1 'polypeptide(L)'
;MIFTHLQSILNQSTKDYGNNWTHIQDQYEQILKRLLNEFNPNAKRILLLGAGNGNDLPLSFIEETFDYIEVVDIDKIALNRLLQKLKHKKKFSLKVCDFTGLDNCNSGIESLISEESIPEKVKLIEALQPNPSLKALSYDFDIVMNCNFSTQLLTPITPNLGELPQEIGKAFTYLSDKIHCQLFEQIKEHLKADGLLLHSSDVFELSGNRYGVNPAFKPLLSLINYQFDNLPEIVNVDQDEFNKLVMQGLNIIGSLLPQNFQTHYEHLTTFRGLWYFKKTPQEFKIYIVFLRVLRAVSL
;
A
#
# COMPACT_ATOMS: atom_id res chain seq x y z
N MET A 1 14.92 -1.67 -17.39
CA MET A 1 13.56 -1.39 -16.90
C MET A 1 13.65 -0.22 -15.96
N ILE A 2 13.27 0.97 -16.43
CA ILE A 2 13.45 2.24 -15.70
C ILE A 2 12.63 2.24 -14.41
N PHE A 3 11.42 1.67 -14.46
CA PHE A 3 10.49 1.61 -13.34
C PHE A 3 11.05 0.77 -12.19
N THR A 4 11.45 -0.48 -12.46
CA THR A 4 12.13 -1.34 -11.47
C THR A 4 13.33 -0.64 -10.82
N HIS A 5 14.16 0.06 -11.60
CA HIS A 5 15.32 0.77 -11.06
C HIS A 5 14.92 1.88 -10.08
N LEU A 6 13.92 2.68 -10.43
CA LEU A 6 13.39 3.74 -9.58
C LEU A 6 12.80 3.19 -8.28
N GLN A 7 12.08 2.06 -8.34
CA GLN A 7 11.57 1.40 -7.14
C GLN A 7 12.71 0.90 -6.22
N SER A 8 13.78 0.34 -6.79
CA SER A 8 14.96 -0.04 -6.01
C SER A 8 15.61 1.14 -5.28
N ILE A 9 15.59 2.34 -5.86
CA ILE A 9 16.09 3.56 -5.18
C ILE A 9 15.21 3.89 -3.96
N LEU A 10 13.89 3.82 -4.09
CA LEU A 10 12.97 4.04 -2.98
C LEU A 10 13.20 3.04 -1.85
N ASN A 11 13.29 1.74 -2.17
CA ASN A 11 13.59 0.69 -1.19
C ASN A 11 14.99 0.83 -0.57
N GLN A 12 15.97 1.32 -1.32
CA GLN A 12 17.30 1.63 -0.77
C GLN A 12 17.24 2.71 0.30
N SER A 13 16.43 3.76 0.09
CA SER A 13 16.34 4.91 0.98
C SER A 13 15.76 4.58 2.36
N THR A 14 14.96 3.51 2.44
CA THR A 14 14.26 3.10 3.67
C THR A 14 14.89 1.89 4.36
N LYS A 15 15.99 1.32 3.84
CA LYS A 15 16.53 0.03 4.27
C LYS A 15 16.77 -0.09 5.79
N ASP A 16 17.19 1.00 6.45
CA ASP A 16 17.59 1.02 7.87
C ASP A 16 16.46 1.53 8.81
N TYR A 17 15.24 1.72 8.30
CA TYR A 17 14.14 2.33 9.06
C TYR A 17 13.39 1.35 9.98
N GLY A 18 13.71 0.05 9.96
CA GLY A 18 12.96 -0.97 10.69
C GLY A 18 12.80 -0.67 12.19
N ASN A 19 13.83 -0.16 12.86
CA ASN A 19 13.76 0.21 14.29
C ASN A 19 12.91 1.45 14.54
N ASN A 20 12.75 2.33 13.55
CA ASN A 20 11.94 3.54 13.68
C ASN A 20 10.45 3.26 13.47
N TRP A 21 10.11 2.07 12.98
CA TRP A 21 8.76 1.66 12.60
C TRP A 21 8.22 0.51 13.47
N THR A 22 8.77 0.31 14.67
CA THR A 22 8.25 -0.71 15.61
C THR A 22 6.78 -0.47 15.98
N HIS A 23 6.35 0.78 16.11
CA HIS A 23 4.95 1.10 16.43
C HIS A 23 3.95 0.63 15.36
N ILE A 24 4.33 0.61 14.07
CA ILE A 24 3.44 0.14 13.00
C ILE A 24 3.49 -1.39 12.91
N GLN A 25 4.66 -1.99 13.18
CA GLN A 25 4.78 -3.45 13.33
C GLN A 25 3.85 -3.96 14.45
N ASP A 26 3.86 -3.31 15.61
CA ASP A 26 3.01 -3.67 16.75
C ASP A 26 1.51 -3.54 16.40
N GLN A 27 1.12 -2.47 15.70
CA GLN A 27 -0.25 -2.28 15.24
C GLN A 27 -0.67 -3.37 14.25
N TYR A 28 0.19 -3.71 13.28
CA TYR A 28 -0.08 -4.78 12.32
C TYR A 28 -0.16 -6.14 12.99
N GLU A 29 0.68 -6.41 13.99
CA GLU A 29 0.62 -7.64 14.76
C GLU A 29 -0.73 -7.76 15.48
N GLN A 30 -1.18 -6.70 16.15
CA GLN A 30 -2.49 -6.69 16.84
C GLN A 30 -3.65 -6.88 15.85
N ILE A 31 -3.59 -6.22 14.70
CA ILE A 31 -4.61 -6.35 13.66
C ILE A 31 -4.63 -7.76 13.08
N LEU A 32 -3.47 -8.35 12.78
CA LEU A 32 -3.39 -9.73 12.28
C LEU A 32 -3.90 -10.73 13.32
N LYS A 33 -3.52 -10.59 14.60
CA LYS A 33 -4.05 -11.41 15.70
C LYS A 33 -5.57 -11.35 15.76
N ARG A 34 -6.14 -10.14 15.69
CA ARG A 34 -7.58 -9.94 15.69
C ARG A 34 -8.25 -10.55 14.46
N LEU A 35 -7.70 -10.33 13.28
CA LEU A 35 -8.19 -10.88 12.03
C LEU A 35 -8.22 -12.41 12.03
N LEU A 36 -7.16 -13.04 12.52
CA LEU A 36 -7.08 -14.49 12.65
C LEU A 36 -8.11 -15.00 13.65
N ASN A 37 -8.23 -14.38 14.82
CA ASN A 37 -9.20 -14.81 15.83
C ASN A 37 -10.66 -14.67 15.36
N GLU A 38 -10.99 -13.59 14.65
CA GLU A 38 -12.38 -13.28 14.26
C GLU A 38 -12.80 -13.97 12.96
N PHE A 39 -11.90 -14.06 11.97
CA PHE A 39 -12.29 -14.42 10.60
C PHE A 39 -11.60 -15.66 10.04
N ASN A 40 -10.40 -16.01 10.49
CA ASN A 40 -9.67 -17.17 9.95
C ASN A 40 -8.66 -17.78 10.96
N PRO A 41 -9.14 -18.47 12.01
CA PRO A 41 -8.29 -18.94 13.12
C PRO A 41 -7.34 -20.08 12.72
N ASN A 42 -7.58 -20.71 11.57
CA ASN A 42 -6.81 -21.84 11.07
C ASN A 42 -5.90 -21.45 9.90
N ALA A 43 -5.73 -20.16 9.60
CA ALA A 43 -4.89 -19.72 8.49
C ALA A 43 -3.44 -20.23 8.64
N LYS A 44 -2.93 -20.88 7.59
CA LYS A 44 -1.57 -21.45 7.55
C LYS A 44 -0.72 -20.87 6.44
N ARG A 45 -1.33 -20.26 5.41
CA ARG A 45 -0.67 -19.78 4.21
C ARG A 45 -0.94 -18.30 4.02
N ILE A 46 0.12 -17.49 3.97
CA ILE A 46 0.02 -16.05 3.70
C ILE A 46 0.85 -15.65 2.48
N LEU A 47 0.29 -14.75 1.68
CA LEU A 47 0.97 -14.04 0.61
C LEU A 47 1.16 -12.58 1.00
N LEU A 48 2.41 -12.09 0.98
CA LEU A 48 2.76 -10.71 1.28
C LEU A 48 3.15 -10.00 -0.02
N LEU A 49 2.30 -9.10 -0.49
CA LEU A 49 2.50 -8.35 -1.74
C LEU A 49 3.15 -6.99 -1.43
N GLY A 50 4.25 -6.69 -2.10
CA GLY A 50 4.98 -5.43 -1.99
C GLY A 50 5.67 -5.25 -0.64
N ALA A 51 6.27 -6.32 -0.12
CA ALA A 51 6.85 -6.32 1.22
C ALA A 51 8.14 -5.49 1.35
N GLY A 52 8.79 -5.12 0.24
CA GLY A 52 10.04 -4.39 0.21
C GLY A 52 11.09 -4.98 1.15
N ASN A 53 11.66 -4.14 2.00
CA ASN A 53 12.63 -4.56 3.02
C ASN A 53 11.97 -5.27 4.23
N GLY A 54 10.64 -5.29 4.34
CA GLY A 54 9.89 -5.79 5.51
C GLY A 54 10.16 -4.98 6.78
N ASN A 55 10.25 -3.66 6.67
CA ASN A 55 10.56 -2.77 7.81
C ASN A 55 9.32 -2.39 8.61
N ASP A 56 8.14 -2.52 8.04
CA ASP A 56 6.83 -2.20 8.61
C ASP A 56 6.05 -3.46 9.04
N LEU A 57 6.55 -4.64 8.67
CA LEU A 57 5.87 -5.91 8.91
C LEU A 57 6.27 -6.55 10.25
N PRO A 58 5.34 -7.15 10.99
CA PRO A 58 5.62 -7.91 12.21
C PRO A 58 6.16 -9.30 11.85
N LEU A 59 7.38 -9.36 11.28
CA LEU A 59 7.95 -10.58 10.70
C LEU A 59 8.04 -11.74 11.69
N SER A 60 8.32 -11.46 12.97
CA SER A 60 8.38 -12.51 14.01
C SER A 60 7.03 -13.19 14.21
N PHE A 61 5.96 -12.41 14.35
CA PHE A 61 4.61 -12.94 14.47
C PHE A 61 4.17 -13.72 13.21
N ILE A 62 4.45 -13.19 12.02
CA ILE A 62 4.13 -13.85 10.75
C ILE A 62 4.83 -15.21 10.66
N GLU A 63 6.12 -15.26 11.02
CA GLU A 63 6.93 -16.47 10.97
C GLU A 63 6.48 -17.56 11.95
N GLU A 64 6.00 -17.17 13.14
CA GLU A 64 5.45 -18.08 14.15
C GLU A 64 4.07 -18.61 13.74
N THR A 65 3.26 -17.78 13.08
CA THR A 65 1.85 -18.06 12.80
C THR A 65 1.65 -18.93 11.56
N PHE A 66 2.32 -18.59 10.46
CA PHE A 66 2.06 -19.22 9.16
C PHE A 66 3.07 -20.32 8.85
N ASP A 67 2.60 -21.43 8.27
CA ASP A 67 3.43 -22.57 7.88
C ASP A 67 4.13 -22.32 6.53
N TYR A 68 3.47 -21.55 5.66
CA TYR A 68 4.01 -21.16 4.36
C TYR A 68 3.77 -19.67 4.12
N ILE A 69 4.84 -18.96 3.76
CA ILE A 69 4.84 -17.52 3.56
C ILE A 69 5.44 -17.25 2.19
N GLU A 70 4.67 -16.72 1.25
CA GLU A 70 5.21 -16.22 -0.02
C GLU A 70 5.32 -14.70 0.06
N VAL A 71 6.50 -14.17 -0.27
CA VAL A 71 6.80 -12.74 -0.18
C VAL A 71 7.23 -12.25 -1.53
N VAL A 72 6.60 -11.15 -1.95
CA VAL A 72 6.69 -10.67 -3.31
C VAL A 72 7.01 -9.19 -3.31
N ASP A 73 7.98 -8.80 -4.14
CA ASP A 73 8.33 -7.41 -4.42
C ASP A 73 8.98 -7.32 -5.80
N ILE A 74 9.03 -6.13 -6.40
CA ILE A 74 9.75 -5.92 -7.66
C ILE A 74 11.26 -5.80 -7.42
N ASP A 75 11.69 -5.40 -6.23
CA ASP A 75 13.10 -5.26 -5.86
C ASP A 75 13.65 -6.51 -5.16
N LYS A 76 14.38 -7.32 -5.92
CA LYS A 76 15.10 -8.50 -5.42
C LYS A 76 16.06 -8.16 -4.26
N ILE A 77 16.68 -6.99 -4.25
CA ILE A 77 17.65 -6.61 -3.23
C ILE A 77 16.92 -6.36 -1.90
N ALA A 78 15.77 -5.70 -1.95
CA ALA A 78 14.93 -5.49 -0.77
C ALA A 78 14.45 -6.82 -0.17
N LEU A 79 14.00 -7.77 -1.01
CA LEU A 79 13.63 -9.12 -0.57
C LEU A 79 14.79 -9.87 0.10
N ASN A 80 16.01 -9.74 -0.43
CA ASN A 80 17.19 -10.35 0.18
C ASN A 80 17.49 -9.76 1.57
N ARG A 81 17.26 -8.45 1.77
CA ARG A 81 17.40 -7.81 3.08
C ARG A 81 16.32 -8.26 4.06
N LEU A 82 15.08 -8.40 3.58
CA LEU A 82 14.00 -8.99 4.38
C LEU A 82 14.42 -10.39 4.86
N LEU A 83 14.92 -11.24 3.95
CA LEU A 83 15.38 -12.60 4.28
C LEU A 83 16.49 -12.64 5.33
N GLN A 84 17.33 -11.60 5.41
CA GLN A 84 18.39 -11.51 6.42
C GLN A 84 17.84 -11.34 7.85
N LYS A 85 16.61 -10.85 8.01
CA LYS A 85 15.95 -10.62 9.31
C LYS A 85 15.23 -11.84 9.86
N LEU A 86 15.00 -12.86 9.04
CA LEU A 86 14.17 -14.02 9.37
C LEU A 86 14.96 -15.13 10.09
N LYS A 87 14.33 -15.80 11.05
CA LYS A 87 14.94 -16.91 11.80
C LYS A 87 14.69 -18.26 11.10
N HIS A 88 13.50 -18.46 10.55
CA HIS A 88 12.98 -19.66 9.90
C HIS A 88 12.81 -19.49 8.39
N LYS A 89 13.89 -19.08 7.71
CA LYS A 89 13.94 -18.81 6.25
C LYS A 89 13.31 -19.86 5.35
N LYS A 90 13.27 -21.13 5.77
CA LYS A 90 12.68 -22.25 5.00
C LYS A 90 11.16 -22.14 4.81
N LYS A 91 10.45 -21.39 5.66
CA LYS A 91 9.01 -21.11 5.49
C LYS A 91 8.72 -20.11 4.37
N PHE A 92 9.74 -19.36 3.96
CA PHE A 92 9.59 -18.22 3.05
C PHE A 92 9.93 -18.61 1.61
N SER A 93 9.02 -18.31 0.69
CA SER A 93 9.27 -18.30 -0.75
C SER A 93 9.36 -16.85 -1.23
N LEU A 94 10.45 -16.47 -1.89
CA LEU A 94 10.63 -15.11 -2.39
C LEU A 94 10.35 -15.08 -3.90
N LYS A 95 9.51 -14.15 -4.34
CA LYS A 95 9.18 -13.96 -5.75
C LYS A 95 9.43 -12.52 -6.16
N VAL A 96 10.08 -12.34 -7.30
CA VAL A 96 10.22 -11.02 -7.92
C VAL A 96 9.08 -10.85 -8.92
N CYS A 97 8.24 -9.84 -8.70
CA CYS A 97 7.06 -9.60 -9.52
C CYS A 97 6.81 -8.10 -9.70
N ASP A 98 6.51 -7.68 -10.92
CA ASP A 98 6.00 -6.34 -11.20
C ASP A 98 4.47 -6.32 -11.07
N PHE A 99 3.97 -5.69 -10.01
CA PHE A 99 2.52 -5.50 -9.80
C PHE A 99 1.94 -4.34 -10.59
N THR A 100 2.78 -3.46 -11.11
CA THR A 100 2.30 -2.33 -11.91
C THR A 100 1.97 -2.78 -13.32
N GLY A 101 2.72 -3.77 -13.82
CA GLY A 101 2.71 -4.14 -15.21
C GLY A 101 3.08 -2.98 -16.12
N LEU A 102 3.82 -1.97 -15.62
CA LEU A 102 4.28 -0.81 -16.36
C LEU A 102 5.66 -1.01 -16.97
N ASP A 103 6.39 -2.07 -16.61
CA ASP A 103 7.68 -2.39 -17.24
C ASP A 103 7.52 -2.67 -18.76
N ASN A 104 6.31 -3.04 -19.22
CA ASN A 104 5.97 -3.16 -20.65
C ASN A 104 5.78 -1.79 -21.35
N CYS A 105 5.70 -0.68 -20.60
CA CYS A 105 5.44 0.68 -21.06
C CYS A 105 6.67 1.60 -20.95
N ASN A 106 7.91 1.06 -20.93
CA ASN A 106 9.13 1.83 -20.68
C ASN A 106 9.24 3.12 -21.52
N SER A 107 8.97 3.07 -22.84
CA SER A 107 9.03 4.25 -23.71
C SER A 107 7.97 5.30 -23.37
N GLY A 108 6.76 4.85 -22.98
CA GLY A 108 5.70 5.73 -22.50
C GLY A 108 6.06 6.40 -21.17
N ILE A 109 6.71 5.66 -20.25
CA ILE A 109 7.22 6.22 -19.00
C ILE A 109 8.32 7.25 -19.24
N GLU A 110 9.30 6.96 -20.11
CA GLU A 110 10.37 7.89 -20.45
C GLU A 110 9.83 9.19 -21.08
N SER A 111 8.82 9.06 -21.94
CA SER A 111 8.12 10.22 -22.53
C SER A 111 7.37 11.01 -21.45
N LEU A 112 6.70 10.33 -20.53
CA LEU A 112 5.96 10.97 -19.44
C LEU A 112 6.87 11.76 -18.49
N ILE A 113 8.04 11.19 -18.15
CA ILE A 113 9.02 11.83 -17.27
C ILE A 113 9.63 13.08 -17.93
N SER A 114 9.88 13.03 -19.23
CA SER A 114 10.53 14.12 -19.97
C SER A 114 9.58 15.22 -20.43
N GLU A 115 8.28 14.92 -20.53
CA GLU A 115 7.27 15.92 -20.89
C GLU A 115 7.16 17.01 -19.81
N GLU A 116 6.79 18.22 -20.19
CA GLU A 116 6.56 19.36 -19.30
C GLU A 116 5.12 19.89 -19.40
N SER A 117 4.51 19.76 -20.58
CA SER A 117 3.14 20.18 -20.88
C SER A 117 2.11 19.33 -20.13
N ILE A 118 1.32 19.98 -19.26
CA ILE A 118 0.26 19.31 -18.49
C ILE A 118 -0.71 18.54 -19.43
N PRO A 119 -1.27 19.14 -20.51
CA PRO A 119 -2.16 18.41 -21.41
C PRO A 119 -1.54 17.17 -22.07
N GLU A 120 -0.27 17.24 -22.47
CA GLU A 120 0.41 16.10 -23.08
C GLU A 120 0.76 15.03 -22.05
N LYS A 121 1.15 15.41 -20.82
CA LYS A 121 1.30 14.45 -19.71
C LYS A 121 0.03 13.66 -19.45
N VAL A 122 -1.12 14.35 -19.38
CA VAL A 122 -2.41 13.69 -19.16
C VAL A 122 -2.67 12.65 -20.25
N LYS A 123 -2.49 13.02 -21.53
CA LYS A 123 -2.65 12.07 -22.65
C LYS A 123 -1.69 10.88 -22.55
N LEU A 124 -0.43 11.12 -22.19
CA LEU A 124 0.57 10.06 -22.02
C LEU A 124 0.18 9.10 -20.89
N ILE A 125 -0.27 9.62 -19.74
CA ILE A 125 -0.75 8.80 -18.61
C ILE A 125 -1.95 7.95 -19.03
N GLU A 126 -2.95 8.55 -19.68
CA GLU A 126 -4.17 7.87 -20.12
C GLU A 126 -3.90 6.81 -21.20
N ALA A 127 -2.86 7.02 -22.02
CA ALA A 127 -2.44 6.07 -23.04
C ALA A 127 -1.77 4.81 -22.47
N LEU A 128 -1.23 4.85 -21.24
CA LEU A 128 -0.54 3.70 -20.63
C LEU A 128 -1.48 2.49 -20.51
N GLN A 129 -0.99 1.32 -20.94
CA GLN A 129 -1.69 0.05 -20.89
C GLN A 129 -0.94 -0.92 -19.96
N PRO A 130 -0.99 -0.69 -18.62
CA PRO A 130 -0.39 -1.61 -17.68
C PRO A 130 -1.02 -3.00 -17.80
N ASN A 131 -0.19 -4.03 -17.67
CA ASN A 131 -0.61 -5.44 -17.69
C ASN A 131 -0.03 -6.17 -16.47
N PRO A 132 -0.51 -5.88 -15.25
CA PRO A 132 -0.03 -6.53 -14.04
C PRO A 132 -0.35 -8.04 -14.09
N SER A 133 0.57 -8.86 -13.59
CA SER A 133 0.41 -10.33 -13.66
C SER A 133 0.92 -11.02 -12.41
N LEU A 134 0.04 -11.74 -11.71
CA LEU A 134 0.35 -12.55 -10.53
C LEU A 134 0.51 -14.05 -10.85
N LYS A 135 0.39 -14.45 -12.12
CA LYS A 135 0.40 -15.87 -12.56
C LYS A 135 1.58 -16.73 -12.08
N ALA A 136 2.72 -16.11 -11.75
CA ALA A 136 3.93 -16.81 -11.28
C ALA A 136 3.92 -17.12 -9.77
N LEU A 137 2.91 -16.62 -9.06
CA LEU A 137 2.70 -16.82 -7.62
C LEU A 137 1.98 -18.14 -7.37
N SER A 138 2.11 -18.63 -6.13
CA SER A 138 1.43 -19.83 -5.67
C SER A 138 -0.07 -19.58 -5.47
N TYR A 139 -0.84 -20.62 -5.20
CA TYR A 139 -2.29 -20.52 -4.98
C TYR A 139 -2.68 -21.01 -3.58
N ASP A 140 -3.99 -20.99 -3.29
CA ASP A 140 -4.61 -21.48 -2.06
C ASP A 140 -4.08 -20.78 -0.80
N PHE A 141 -3.97 -19.46 -0.84
CA PHE A 141 -3.65 -18.67 0.34
C PHE A 141 -4.88 -18.46 1.22
N ASP A 142 -4.68 -18.59 2.54
CA ASP A 142 -5.71 -18.25 3.52
C ASP A 142 -5.83 -16.73 3.67
N ILE A 143 -4.69 -16.03 3.55
CA ILE A 143 -4.59 -14.58 3.62
C ILE A 143 -3.67 -14.07 2.50
N VAL A 144 -4.12 -13.04 1.79
CA VAL A 144 -3.25 -12.18 0.98
C VAL A 144 -3.20 -10.82 1.66
N MET A 145 -2.01 -10.29 1.92
CA MET A 145 -1.81 -8.97 2.50
C MET A 145 -1.12 -8.07 1.49
N ASN A 146 -1.73 -6.93 1.22
CA ASN A 146 -1.06 -5.80 0.56
C ASN A 146 -0.28 -5.01 1.62
N CYS A 147 1.04 -4.90 1.44
CA CYS A 147 1.93 -4.22 2.36
C CYS A 147 2.11 -2.73 1.97
N ASN A 148 1.01 -1.97 1.89
CA ASN A 148 0.98 -0.56 1.47
C ASN A 148 1.56 -0.29 0.06
N PHE A 149 1.62 -1.30 -0.82
CA PHE A 149 2.19 -1.09 -2.14
C PHE A 149 1.27 -0.24 -3.03
N SER A 150 -0.04 -0.23 -2.74
CA SER A 150 -1.05 0.45 -3.55
C SER A 150 -0.81 1.95 -3.71
N THR A 151 -0.37 2.61 -2.65
CA THR A 151 -0.01 4.03 -2.63
C THR A 151 1.38 4.29 -3.22
N GLN A 152 2.15 3.23 -3.47
CA GLN A 152 3.52 3.29 -3.97
C GLN A 152 3.65 2.89 -5.45
N LEU A 153 2.61 2.26 -6.04
CA LEU A 153 2.61 1.75 -7.43
C LEU A 153 3.02 2.79 -8.47
N LEU A 154 2.76 4.07 -8.23
CA LEU A 154 3.02 5.14 -9.19
C LEU A 154 4.09 6.14 -8.71
N THR A 155 4.57 5.99 -7.48
CA THR A 155 5.58 6.87 -6.88
C THR A 155 6.86 6.98 -7.72
N PRO A 156 7.37 5.91 -8.36
CA PRO A 156 8.55 6.00 -9.22
C PRO A 156 8.44 7.03 -10.34
N ILE A 157 7.26 7.19 -10.94
CA ILE A 157 7.04 8.12 -12.07
C ILE A 157 6.50 9.49 -11.61
N THR A 158 6.12 9.62 -10.34
CA THR A 158 5.70 10.88 -9.74
C THR A 158 5.92 10.85 -8.21
N PRO A 159 7.11 11.24 -7.74
CA PRO A 159 7.45 11.13 -6.31
C PRO A 159 6.64 12.04 -5.38
N ASN A 160 5.88 13.01 -5.92
CA ASN A 160 5.05 13.97 -5.18
C ASN A 160 3.57 13.93 -5.60
N LEU A 161 2.96 12.74 -5.60
CA LEU A 161 1.54 12.54 -5.97
C LEU A 161 0.55 13.50 -5.29
N GLY A 162 0.85 13.96 -4.07
CA GLY A 162 -0.01 14.87 -3.29
C GLY A 162 0.05 16.36 -3.67
N GLU A 163 0.98 16.76 -4.53
CA GLU A 163 1.19 18.17 -4.95
C GLU A 163 0.92 18.38 -6.44
N LEU A 164 0.31 17.38 -7.10
CA LEU A 164 0.07 17.43 -8.53
C LEU A 164 -1.06 18.41 -8.90
N PRO A 165 -0.95 19.08 -10.06
CA PRO A 165 -2.10 19.73 -10.68
C PRO A 165 -3.29 18.77 -10.78
N GLN A 166 -4.50 19.28 -10.59
CA GLN A 166 -5.71 18.46 -10.46
C GLN A 166 -5.92 17.54 -11.67
N GLU A 167 -5.60 18.01 -12.88
CA GLU A 167 -5.71 17.28 -14.13
C GLU A 167 -4.78 16.05 -14.15
N ILE A 168 -3.54 16.23 -13.71
CA ILE A 168 -2.55 15.16 -13.61
C ILE A 168 -2.97 14.18 -12.50
N GLY A 169 -3.43 14.69 -11.35
CA GLY A 169 -3.90 13.86 -10.23
C GLY A 169 -5.07 12.95 -10.63
N LYS A 170 -6.02 13.46 -11.43
CA LYS A 170 -7.12 12.66 -11.99
C LYS A 170 -6.61 11.56 -12.93
N ALA A 171 -5.69 11.90 -13.83
CA ALA A 171 -5.11 10.93 -14.76
C ALA A 171 -4.37 9.79 -14.02
N PHE A 172 -3.57 10.11 -13.00
CA PHE A 172 -2.92 9.09 -12.17
C PHE A 172 -3.90 8.30 -11.31
N THR A 173 -4.97 8.92 -10.83
CA THR A 173 -6.05 8.19 -10.11
C THR A 173 -6.68 7.15 -11.03
N TYR A 174 -6.98 7.52 -12.28
CA TYR A 174 -7.48 6.59 -13.28
C TYR A 174 -6.48 5.46 -13.59
N LEU A 175 -5.21 5.78 -13.79
CA LEU A 175 -4.17 4.76 -14.03
C LEU A 175 -4.02 3.81 -12.83
N SER A 176 -4.04 4.33 -11.60
CA SER A 176 -3.97 3.53 -10.38
C SER A 176 -5.17 2.57 -10.27
N ASP A 177 -6.38 3.08 -10.50
CA ASP A 177 -7.61 2.27 -10.47
C ASP A 177 -7.57 1.16 -11.53
N LYS A 178 -7.08 1.46 -12.74
CA LYS A 178 -6.89 0.47 -13.82
C LYS A 178 -5.94 -0.67 -13.43
N ILE A 179 -4.83 -0.37 -12.75
CA ILE A 179 -3.90 -1.38 -12.24
C ILE A 179 -4.57 -2.18 -11.12
N HIS A 180 -5.19 -1.50 -10.16
CA HIS A 180 -5.82 -2.15 -9.02
C HIS A 180 -6.99 -3.05 -9.39
N CYS A 181 -7.82 -2.67 -10.37
CA CYS A 181 -8.94 -3.49 -10.82
C CYS A 181 -8.47 -4.87 -11.29
N GLN A 182 -7.40 -4.91 -12.09
CA GLN A 182 -6.80 -6.16 -12.58
C GLN A 182 -6.09 -6.94 -11.46
N LEU A 183 -5.39 -6.25 -10.56
CA LEU A 183 -4.72 -6.90 -9.43
C LEU A 183 -5.72 -7.54 -8.48
N PHE A 184 -6.83 -6.86 -8.15
CA PHE A 184 -7.84 -7.39 -7.24
C PHE A 184 -8.53 -8.63 -7.82
N GLU A 185 -8.82 -8.65 -9.13
CA GLU A 185 -9.31 -9.84 -9.80
C GLU A 185 -8.31 -11.01 -9.67
N GLN A 186 -7.03 -10.77 -9.97
CA GLN A 186 -6.01 -11.82 -9.88
C GLN A 186 -5.75 -12.27 -8.44
N ILE A 187 -5.75 -11.36 -7.45
CA ILE A 187 -5.58 -11.72 -6.04
C ILE A 187 -6.66 -12.71 -5.60
N LYS A 188 -7.90 -12.55 -6.08
CA LYS A 188 -9.00 -13.48 -5.79
C LYS A 188 -8.66 -14.90 -6.26
N GLU A 189 -8.03 -15.05 -7.42
CA GLU A 189 -7.63 -16.37 -7.97
C GLU A 189 -6.59 -17.08 -7.09
N HIS A 190 -5.78 -16.32 -6.35
CA HIS A 190 -4.75 -16.86 -5.45
C HIS A 190 -5.28 -17.19 -4.04
N LEU A 191 -6.47 -16.71 -3.68
CA LEU A 191 -7.13 -16.98 -2.41
C LEU A 191 -7.90 -18.30 -2.44
N LYS A 192 -8.01 -18.95 -1.29
CA LYS A 192 -9.04 -19.98 -1.08
C LYS A 192 -10.44 -19.37 -1.15
N ALA A 193 -11.47 -20.21 -1.28
CA ALA A 193 -12.86 -19.78 -1.37
C ALA A 193 -13.31 -18.89 -0.19
N ASP A 194 -12.78 -19.12 1.01
CA ASP A 194 -13.00 -18.34 2.23
C ASP A 194 -11.81 -17.45 2.63
N GLY A 195 -10.83 -17.32 1.72
CA GLY A 195 -9.63 -16.55 1.94
C GLY A 195 -9.90 -15.05 2.09
N LEU A 196 -9.00 -14.38 2.82
CA LEU A 196 -9.10 -12.96 3.12
C LEU A 196 -8.02 -12.16 2.40
N LEU A 197 -8.41 -11.03 1.82
CA LEU A 197 -7.50 -9.97 1.43
C LEU A 197 -7.45 -8.92 2.55
N LEU A 198 -6.29 -8.75 3.16
CA LEU A 198 -5.98 -7.61 4.02
C LEU A 198 -5.33 -6.51 3.17
N HIS A 199 -6.14 -5.55 2.75
CA HIS A 199 -5.68 -4.44 1.92
C HIS A 199 -5.23 -3.26 2.79
N SER A 200 -3.92 -3.10 2.96
CA SER A 200 -3.31 -1.96 3.65
C SER A 200 -2.97 -0.84 2.66
N SER A 201 -3.28 0.39 3.04
CA SER A 201 -2.98 1.58 2.24
C SER A 201 -2.81 2.83 3.11
N ASP A 202 -1.86 3.70 2.76
CA ASP A 202 -1.73 5.03 3.35
C ASP A 202 -2.85 5.93 2.80
N VAL A 203 -3.90 6.21 3.56
CA VAL A 203 -5.06 6.95 3.01
C VAL A 203 -4.85 8.45 3.08
N PHE A 204 -4.36 8.92 4.21
CA PHE A 204 -4.13 10.34 4.44
C PHE A 204 -2.72 10.58 4.96
N GLU A 205 -2.17 11.72 4.58
CA GLU A 205 -0.89 12.21 5.09
C GLU A 205 -1.14 13.41 6.00
N LEU A 206 -0.52 13.40 7.18
CA LEU A 206 -0.37 14.55 8.05
C LEU A 206 1.13 14.91 8.05
N SER A 207 1.51 15.93 7.29
CA SER A 207 2.92 16.30 7.16
C SER A 207 3.14 17.80 7.20
N GLY A 208 4.35 18.18 7.61
CA GLY A 208 4.77 19.56 7.68
C GLY A 208 6.26 19.73 7.86
N ASN A 209 6.75 20.90 7.48
CA ASN A 209 8.14 21.32 7.60
C ASN A 209 8.19 22.85 7.81
N ARG A 210 9.39 23.44 7.75
CA ARG A 210 9.58 24.89 7.91
C ARG A 210 8.84 25.77 6.88
N TYR A 211 8.39 25.20 5.77
CA TYR A 211 7.73 25.91 4.67
C TYR A 211 6.20 25.80 4.71
N GLY A 212 5.65 24.89 5.50
CA GLY A 212 4.20 24.71 5.60
C GLY A 212 3.80 23.30 5.96
N VAL A 213 2.52 23.03 5.76
CA VAL A 213 1.88 21.73 5.99
C VAL A 213 1.15 21.29 4.73
N ASN A 214 0.93 20.00 4.56
CA ASN A 214 0.19 19.50 3.41
C ASN A 214 -1.31 19.90 3.47
N PRO A 215 -2.03 19.87 2.34
CA PRO A 215 -3.43 20.31 2.29
C PRO A 215 -4.37 19.57 3.25
N ALA A 216 -4.11 18.29 3.50
CA ALA A 216 -4.92 17.47 4.40
C ALA A 216 -4.69 17.79 5.89
N PHE A 217 -3.63 18.52 6.25
CA PHE A 217 -3.24 18.76 7.64
C PHE A 217 -4.35 19.39 8.49
N LYS A 218 -4.86 20.54 8.07
CA LYS A 218 -5.89 21.27 8.84
C LYS A 218 -7.23 20.53 8.88
N PRO A 219 -7.75 19.97 7.77
CA PRO A 219 -8.95 19.14 7.79
C PRO A 219 -8.82 17.93 8.73
N LEU A 220 -7.70 17.21 8.72
CA LEU A 220 -7.47 16.08 9.63
C LEU A 220 -7.40 16.51 11.10
N LEU A 221 -6.69 17.60 11.40
CA LEU A 221 -6.64 18.13 12.77
C LEU A 221 -8.02 18.57 13.28
N SER A 222 -8.91 19.04 12.40
CA SER A 222 -10.26 19.44 12.80
C SER A 222 -11.07 18.27 13.38
N LEU A 223 -10.80 17.04 12.94
CA LEU A 223 -11.45 15.82 13.42
C LEU A 223 -11.06 15.48 14.88
N ILE A 224 -9.97 16.06 15.37
CA ILE A 224 -9.44 15.84 16.72
C ILE A 224 -9.34 17.16 17.51
N ASN A 225 -10.27 18.09 17.26
CA ASN A 225 -10.37 19.38 17.93
C ASN A 225 -9.11 20.26 17.84
N TYR A 226 -8.36 20.14 16.74
CA TYR A 226 -7.13 20.87 16.47
C TYR A 226 -6.02 20.66 17.51
N GLN A 227 -6.07 19.55 18.26
CA GLN A 227 -5.06 19.20 19.25
C GLN A 227 -4.20 18.06 18.72
N PHE A 228 -2.94 18.35 18.40
CA PHE A 228 -2.01 17.34 17.86
C PHE A 228 -1.76 16.19 18.85
N ASP A 229 -1.81 16.46 20.15
CA ASP A 229 -1.67 15.43 21.19
C ASP A 229 -2.81 14.40 21.16
N ASN A 230 -3.97 14.75 20.57
CA ASN A 230 -5.10 13.84 20.35
C ASN A 230 -4.96 13.03 19.06
N LEU A 231 -3.81 13.07 18.37
CA LEU A 231 -3.63 12.34 17.13
C LEU A 231 -3.97 10.84 17.22
N PRO A 232 -3.67 10.12 18.32
CA PRO A 232 -4.11 8.73 18.48
C PRO A 232 -5.62 8.54 18.33
N GLU A 233 -6.46 9.53 18.68
CA GLU A 233 -7.91 9.45 18.57
C GLU A 233 -8.42 9.50 17.13
N ILE A 234 -7.58 9.92 16.17
CA ILE A 234 -7.99 10.02 14.77
C ILE A 234 -8.40 8.66 14.19
N VAL A 235 -7.84 7.56 14.70
CA VAL A 235 -8.18 6.20 14.24
C VAL A 235 -9.62 5.82 14.63
N ASN A 236 -10.18 6.48 15.64
CA ASN A 236 -11.53 6.26 16.17
C ASN A 236 -12.59 7.17 15.51
N VAL A 237 -12.19 8.10 14.64
CA VAL A 237 -13.12 9.02 13.96
C VAL A 237 -14.08 8.24 13.06
N ASP A 238 -15.32 8.71 12.94
CA ASP A 238 -16.33 8.09 12.10
C ASP A 238 -15.88 7.99 10.62
N GLN A 239 -16.26 6.90 9.94
CA GLN A 239 -15.92 6.70 8.53
C GLN A 239 -16.50 7.80 7.63
N ASP A 240 -17.67 8.36 7.96
CA ASP A 240 -18.30 9.41 7.18
C ASP A 240 -17.49 10.71 7.17
N GLU A 241 -16.79 11.03 8.26
CA GLU A 241 -15.89 12.19 8.28
C GLU A 241 -14.70 11.97 7.36
N PHE A 242 -14.12 10.76 7.33
CA PHE A 242 -13.09 10.42 6.36
C PHE A 242 -13.60 10.47 4.91
N ASN A 243 -14.83 10.00 4.66
CA ASN A 243 -15.45 10.05 3.34
C ASN A 243 -15.57 11.50 2.83
N LYS A 244 -15.91 12.47 3.71
CA LYS A 244 -15.92 13.90 3.34
C LYS A 244 -14.54 14.40 2.91
N LEU A 245 -13.46 13.93 3.53
CA LEU A 245 -12.10 14.30 3.13
C LEU A 245 -11.71 13.66 1.79
N VAL A 246 -12.12 12.42 1.54
CA VAL A 246 -11.96 11.76 0.23
C VAL A 246 -12.69 12.54 -0.86
N MET A 247 -13.92 12.98 -0.62
CA MET A 247 -14.69 13.79 -1.58
C MET A 247 -14.03 15.14 -1.90
N GLN A 248 -13.20 15.66 -0.99
CA GLN A 248 -12.39 16.86 -1.20
C GLN A 248 -11.08 16.57 -1.96
N GLY A 249 -10.78 15.31 -2.27
CA GLY A 249 -9.55 14.90 -2.95
C GLY A 249 -8.31 14.97 -2.04
N LEU A 250 -8.48 14.86 -0.72
CA LEU A 250 -7.39 14.96 0.25
C LEU A 250 -6.70 13.63 0.53
N ASN A 251 -7.18 12.53 -0.05
CA ASN A 251 -6.56 11.22 0.08
C ASN A 251 -5.35 11.06 -0.84
N ILE A 252 -4.48 10.13 -0.48
CA ILE A 252 -3.33 9.73 -1.32
C ILE A 252 -3.86 8.96 -2.53
N ILE A 253 -3.30 9.22 -3.71
CA ILE A 253 -3.64 8.51 -4.94
C ILE A 253 -3.33 7.01 -4.77
N GLY A 254 -4.26 6.15 -5.18
CA GLY A 254 -4.15 4.70 -5.05
C GLY A 254 -4.48 4.14 -3.66
N SER A 255 -4.90 4.97 -2.70
CA SER A 255 -5.24 4.51 -1.34
C SER A 255 -6.68 3.99 -1.15
N LEU A 256 -7.52 4.15 -2.16
CA LEU A 256 -8.91 3.71 -2.14
C LEU A 256 -9.02 2.33 -2.78
N LEU A 257 -10.08 1.60 -2.42
CA LEU A 257 -10.42 0.35 -3.09
C LEU A 257 -10.76 0.63 -4.57
N PRO A 258 -10.37 -0.27 -5.51
CA PRO A 258 -10.70 -0.10 -6.91
C PRO A 258 -12.20 -0.17 -7.16
N GLN A 259 -12.70 0.48 -8.20
CA GLN A 259 -14.14 0.57 -8.47
C GLN A 259 -14.84 -0.80 -8.57
N ASN A 260 -14.16 -1.82 -9.09
CA ASN A 260 -14.72 -3.15 -9.28
C ASN A 260 -14.62 -4.06 -8.05
N PHE A 261 -14.09 -3.62 -6.90
CA PHE A 261 -13.75 -4.51 -5.79
C PHE A 261 -14.94 -5.35 -5.31
N GLN A 262 -16.14 -4.78 -5.31
CA GLN A 262 -17.37 -5.45 -4.86
C GLN A 262 -17.79 -6.62 -5.75
N THR A 263 -17.30 -6.69 -6.98
CA THR A 263 -17.49 -7.83 -7.89
C THR A 263 -16.76 -9.07 -7.39
N HIS A 264 -15.67 -8.87 -6.64
CA HIS A 264 -14.75 -9.92 -6.23
C HIS A 264 -14.77 -10.16 -4.72
N TYR A 265 -15.12 -9.13 -3.94
CA TYR A 265 -14.97 -9.13 -2.49
C TYR A 265 -16.15 -8.52 -1.74
N GLU A 266 -16.43 -9.10 -0.57
CA GLU A 266 -17.24 -8.50 0.49
C GLU A 266 -16.32 -7.74 1.46
N HIS A 267 -16.68 -6.49 1.82
CA HIS A 267 -15.96 -5.73 2.84
C HIS A 267 -16.49 -6.08 4.23
N LEU A 268 -15.62 -6.64 5.08
CA LEU A 268 -16.00 -7.08 6.43
C LEU A 268 -15.80 -5.99 7.48
N THR A 269 -14.64 -5.35 7.47
CA THR A 269 -14.27 -4.32 8.42
C THR A 269 -13.07 -3.50 7.94
N THR A 270 -12.83 -2.37 8.59
CA THR A 270 -11.63 -1.54 8.40
C THR A 270 -10.98 -1.30 9.74
N PHE A 271 -9.71 -1.68 9.88
CA PHE A 271 -8.85 -1.21 10.95
C PHE A 271 -8.12 0.06 10.49
N ARG A 272 -7.76 0.91 11.45
CA ARG A 272 -7.01 2.13 11.19
C ARG A 272 -5.80 2.18 12.10
N GLY A 273 -4.70 2.68 11.57
CA GLY A 273 -3.44 2.82 12.29
C GLY A 273 -2.73 4.12 11.94
N LEU A 274 -1.76 4.45 12.76
CA LEU A 274 -0.88 5.61 12.56
C LEU A 274 0.52 5.13 12.25
N TRP A 275 1.05 5.59 11.12
CA TRP A 275 2.44 5.39 10.75
C TRP A 275 3.22 6.69 10.90
N TYR A 276 3.92 6.84 12.02
CA TYR A 276 4.93 7.89 12.24
C TYR A 276 6.15 7.64 11.34
N PHE A 277 6.03 8.02 10.07
CA PHE A 277 7.03 7.73 9.05
C PHE A 277 8.32 8.51 9.26
N LYS A 278 8.20 9.80 9.59
CA LYS A 278 9.33 10.69 9.89
C LYS A 278 8.96 11.66 11.01
N LYS A 279 9.86 11.85 11.97
CA LYS A 279 9.69 12.80 13.08
C LYS A 279 11.04 13.39 13.46
N THR A 280 11.37 14.53 12.88
CA THR A 280 12.58 15.31 13.20
C THR A 280 12.16 16.72 13.65
N PRO A 281 13.07 17.52 14.23
CA PRO A 281 12.77 18.91 14.55
C PRO A 281 12.44 19.77 13.32
N GLN A 282 12.86 19.35 12.11
CA GLN A 282 12.70 20.11 10.87
C GLN A 282 11.47 19.70 10.06
N GLU A 283 11.01 18.46 10.22
CA GLU A 283 9.87 17.93 9.48
C GLU A 283 9.22 16.74 10.21
N PHE A 284 7.93 16.57 9.99
CA PHE A 284 7.21 15.38 10.38
C PHE A 284 6.36 14.87 9.22
N LYS A 285 6.17 13.56 9.20
CA LYS A 285 5.33 12.84 8.26
C LYS A 285 4.65 11.69 8.98
N ILE A 286 3.32 11.73 9.03
CA ILE A 286 2.51 10.71 9.67
C ILE A 286 1.43 10.28 8.67
N TYR A 287 1.28 8.98 8.44
CA TYR A 287 0.19 8.46 7.63
C TYR A 287 -0.93 7.90 8.50
N ILE A 288 -2.17 8.12 8.07
CA ILE A 288 -3.33 7.37 8.55
C ILE A 288 -3.51 6.20 7.60
N VAL A 289 -3.19 5.01 8.08
CA VAL A 289 -3.21 3.77 7.31
C VAL A 289 -4.54 3.09 7.52
N PHE A 290 -5.20 2.68 6.43
CA PHE A 290 -6.40 1.87 6.50
C PHE A 290 -6.05 0.44 6.11
N LEU A 291 -6.45 -0.51 6.96
CA LEU A 291 -6.34 -1.94 6.71
C LEU A 291 -7.74 -2.50 6.54
N ARG A 292 -8.15 -2.66 5.29
CA ARG A 292 -9.49 -3.13 4.92
C ARG A 292 -9.48 -4.64 4.80
N VAL A 293 -10.37 -5.31 5.51
CA VAL A 293 -10.53 -6.76 5.49
C VAL A 293 -11.61 -7.11 4.47
N LEU A 294 -11.20 -7.85 3.45
CA LEU A 294 -12.04 -8.23 2.32
C LEU A 294 -12.12 -9.75 2.23
N ARG A 295 -13.32 -10.31 2.10
CA ARG A 295 -13.53 -11.75 1.88
C ARG A 295 -13.83 -12.01 0.43
N ALA A 296 -13.18 -13.02 -0.17
CA ALA A 296 -13.49 -13.43 -1.53
C ALA A 296 -14.95 -13.90 -1.63
N VAL A 297 -15.70 -13.38 -2.60
CA VAL A 297 -17.08 -13.83 -2.87
C VAL A 297 -17.02 -15.09 -3.72
N SER A 298 -17.66 -16.17 -3.28
CA SER A 298 -17.83 -17.37 -4.12
C SER A 298 -18.71 -17.03 -5.32
N LEU A 299 -18.27 -17.40 -6.53
CA LEU A 299 -19.09 -17.32 -7.75
C LEU A 299 -20.17 -18.41 -7.75
#